data_AF-A0A4Y8UQJ3-F1
#
_entry.id   AF-A0A4Y8UQJ3-F1
#
_cell.length_a   1.000
_cell.length_b   1.000
_cell.length_c   1.000
_cell.angle_alpha   90.00
_cell.angle_beta   90.00
_cell.angle_gamma   90.00
#
_symmetry.space_group_name_H-M   'P 1'
#
loop_
_entity.id
_entity.type
_entity.pdbx_description
1 polymer ?
#
loop_
_entity_poly.entity_id
_entity_poly.type
_entity_poly.pdbx_seq_one_letter_code
_entity_poly.pdbx_strand_id
1 'polypeptide(L)'
;MRRGFALTGTTAVVVGLVLGAGSAATAMQDVPETGTTGRLVLSSAPYPAQFVLTPGEPAHWRVDARLEDAARAELEVELHSVGALTEHPRGLVLVVRSCDAPWQDGAGAPTCGAGERAVATYAGTSTAGPGAGPRFELDPIAPGAPEHLLVSLAVEDSAAASADETLMGLTNEVGLGLRAVAIDDVPVPSPSEPPGAPGAPGAPGAGGPPVVAGPPGRLPRTGADPVLLALAAAAALALGAGLLGAARRPAPPTLRRG
;
A
#
# COMPACT_ATOMS: atom_id res chain seq x y z
N MET A 1 53.33 -58.00 31.39
CA MET A 1 53.37 -58.62 30.05
C MET A 1 52.05 -58.32 29.34
N ARG A 2 52.12 -57.82 28.09
CA ARG A 2 51.15 -57.89 26.96
C ARG A 2 49.72 -57.31 27.19
N ARG A 3 49.34 -56.18 26.60
CA ARG A 3 48.99 -55.83 25.18
C ARG A 3 47.52 -56.12 24.82
N GLY A 4 46.84 -55.09 24.29
CA GLY A 4 45.68 -55.17 23.38
C GLY A 4 44.51 -54.29 23.83
N PHE A 5 43.80 -53.52 23.00
CA PHE A 5 43.89 -53.19 21.58
C PHE A 5 43.17 -51.83 21.41
N ALA A 6 43.67 -50.98 20.51
CA ALA A 6 43.04 -49.73 20.12
C ALA A 6 41.82 -50.00 19.24
N LEU A 7 40.69 -49.35 19.55
CA LEU A 7 39.52 -49.24 18.69
C LEU A 7 39.16 -47.76 18.58
N THR A 8 39.77 -47.09 17.61
CA THR A 8 39.45 -45.72 17.22
C THR A 8 38.16 -45.78 16.39
N GLY A 9 37.01 -45.67 17.05
CA GLY A 9 35.70 -45.56 16.40
C GLY A 9 35.53 -44.17 15.79
N THR A 10 35.59 -44.07 14.47
CA THR A 10 35.29 -42.84 13.72
C THR A 10 33.77 -42.68 13.64
N THR A 11 33.17 -41.95 14.59
CA THR A 11 31.76 -41.54 14.51
C THR A 11 31.60 -40.49 13.41
N ALA A 12 31.02 -40.90 12.27
CA ALA A 12 30.57 -39.99 11.23
C ALA A 12 29.36 -39.20 11.74
N VAL A 13 29.56 -37.91 12.05
CA VAL A 13 28.47 -36.98 12.36
C VAL A 13 27.84 -36.56 11.02
N VAL A 14 26.69 -37.14 10.70
CA VAL A 14 25.84 -36.67 9.60
C VAL A 14 25.05 -35.48 10.12
N VAL A 15 25.56 -34.27 9.92
CA VAL A 15 24.77 -33.04 10.09
C VAL A 15 23.83 -32.94 8.89
N GLY A 16 22.59 -33.40 9.07
CA GLY A 16 21.52 -33.17 8.12
C GLY A 16 21.17 -31.69 8.10
N LEU A 17 21.69 -30.95 7.12
CA LEU A 17 21.30 -29.57 6.85
C LEU A 17 19.90 -29.62 6.21
N VAL A 18 18.86 -29.48 7.04
CA VAL A 18 17.51 -29.21 6.56
C VAL A 18 17.53 -27.78 6.04
N LEU A 19 17.80 -27.61 4.76
CA LEU A 19 17.55 -26.36 4.05
C LEU A 19 16.04 -26.19 3.98
N GLY A 20 15.47 -25.58 5.01
CA GLY A 20 14.13 -25.02 4.93
C GLY A 20 14.14 -24.02 3.79
N ALA A 21 13.40 -24.32 2.72
CA ALA A 21 13.05 -23.33 1.72
C ALA A 21 12.19 -22.29 2.44
N GLY A 22 12.84 -21.28 3.03
CA GLY A 22 12.17 -20.11 3.54
C GLY A 22 11.52 -19.43 2.34
N SER A 23 10.21 -19.56 2.19
CA SER A 23 9.41 -18.60 1.45
C SER A 23 9.82 -17.23 1.99
N ALA A 24 10.35 -16.37 1.12
CA ALA A 24 10.70 -15.01 1.50
C ALA A 24 9.40 -14.29 1.86
N ALA A 25 9.01 -14.37 3.13
CA ALA A 25 7.92 -13.57 3.66
C ALA A 25 8.30 -12.11 3.41
N THR A 26 7.52 -11.43 2.58
CA THR A 26 7.70 -10.01 2.33
C THR A 26 7.33 -9.30 3.62
N ALA A 27 8.34 -8.72 4.28
CA ALA A 27 8.15 -7.98 5.50
C ALA A 27 7.24 -6.77 5.22
N MET A 28 6.28 -6.54 6.10
CA MET A 28 5.45 -5.33 6.09
C MET A 28 6.34 -4.10 6.26
N GLN A 29 6.11 -3.08 5.44
CA GLN A 29 6.81 -1.79 5.53
C GLN A 29 5.79 -0.66 5.69
N ASP A 30 6.08 0.28 6.57
CA ASP A 30 5.24 1.46 6.78
C ASP A 30 5.16 2.29 5.49
N VAL A 31 3.94 2.61 5.10
CA VAL A 31 3.63 3.45 3.94
C VAL A 31 3.62 4.91 4.42
N PRO A 32 4.34 5.83 3.73
CA PRO A 32 4.30 7.25 4.06
C PRO A 32 2.86 7.78 4.04
N GLU A 33 2.47 8.48 5.10
CA GLU A 33 1.15 9.12 5.17
C GLU A 33 0.98 10.16 4.05
N THR A 34 -0.14 10.10 3.34
CA THR A 34 -0.46 11.00 2.21
C THR A 34 -1.58 11.99 2.53
N GLY A 35 -2.06 12.02 3.78
CA GLY A 35 -3.20 12.81 4.25
C GLY A 35 -2.91 13.62 5.52
N THR A 36 -3.97 13.90 6.29
CA THR A 36 -3.84 14.59 7.60
C THR A 36 -3.13 13.68 8.59
N THR A 37 -2.07 14.21 9.22
CA THR A 37 -1.08 13.42 9.96
C THR A 37 -1.62 12.72 11.21
N GLY A 38 -1.11 11.50 11.46
CA GLY A 38 -0.61 11.14 12.79
C GLY A 38 -1.46 10.21 13.66
N ARG A 39 -2.40 9.44 13.10
CA ARG A 39 -3.18 8.46 13.89
C ARG A 39 -3.41 7.13 13.19
N LEU A 40 -3.56 7.13 11.87
CA LEU A 40 -3.72 5.91 11.10
C LEU A 40 -2.40 5.58 10.42
N VAL A 41 -1.68 4.59 10.94
CA VAL A 41 -0.45 4.13 10.31
C VAL A 41 -0.76 2.95 9.40
N LEU A 42 -0.33 3.06 8.15
CA LEU A 42 -0.48 2.00 7.16
C LEU A 42 0.85 1.29 6.96
N SER A 43 0.81 -0.02 6.82
CA SER A 43 1.95 -0.80 6.35
C SER A 43 1.52 -1.73 5.22
N SER A 44 2.44 -2.09 4.34
CA SER A 44 2.10 -2.97 3.22
C SER A 44 3.23 -3.90 2.82
N ALA A 45 2.86 -4.99 2.17
CA ALA A 45 3.79 -5.96 1.58
C ALA A 45 3.22 -6.52 0.26
N PRO A 46 3.98 -6.45 -0.85
CA PRO A 46 5.24 -5.72 -1.02
C PRO A 46 5.05 -4.19 -0.98
N TYR A 47 6.14 -3.47 -0.67
CA TYR A 47 6.23 -2.01 -0.80
C TYR A 47 7.59 -1.59 -1.41
N PRO A 48 7.63 -0.78 -2.49
CA PRO A 48 6.48 -0.40 -3.31
C PRO A 48 5.85 -1.64 -3.98
N ALA A 49 4.54 -1.62 -4.17
CA ALA A 49 3.80 -2.72 -4.78
C ALA A 49 3.95 -2.69 -6.31
N GLN A 50 4.50 -3.76 -6.89
CA GLN A 50 4.66 -3.92 -8.33
C GLN A 50 4.37 -5.38 -8.70
N PHE A 51 3.50 -5.57 -9.67
CA PHE A 51 3.03 -6.90 -10.07
C PHE A 51 3.06 -7.05 -11.59
N VAL A 52 3.40 -8.26 -12.02
CA VAL A 52 3.16 -8.72 -13.40
C VAL A 52 2.03 -9.73 -13.30
N LEU A 53 0.97 -9.51 -14.09
CA LEU A 53 -0.22 -10.35 -14.06
C LEU A 53 -0.22 -11.28 -15.26
N THR A 54 -0.58 -12.54 -15.00
CA THR A 54 -0.89 -13.54 -16.02
C THR A 54 -2.38 -13.89 -15.89
N PRO A 55 -3.12 -14.07 -16.99
CA PRO A 55 -4.48 -14.62 -16.91
C PRO A 55 -4.53 -15.90 -16.08
N GLY A 56 -5.44 -15.96 -15.10
CA GLY A 56 -5.58 -17.09 -14.18
C GLY A 56 -4.58 -17.13 -13.01
N GLU A 57 -3.58 -16.25 -12.97
CA GLU A 57 -2.61 -16.17 -11.87
C GLU A 57 -2.76 -14.83 -11.13
N PRO A 58 -3.53 -14.78 -10.02
CA PRO A 58 -3.70 -13.55 -9.27
C PRO A 58 -2.40 -13.15 -8.54
N ALA A 59 -2.15 -11.85 -8.48
CA ALA A 59 -1.17 -11.28 -7.57
C ALA A 59 -1.84 -10.78 -6.28
N HIS A 60 -1.08 -10.74 -5.20
CA HIS A 60 -1.59 -10.43 -3.87
C HIS A 60 -0.78 -9.32 -3.21
N TRP A 61 -1.50 -8.35 -2.65
CA TRP A 61 -0.95 -7.20 -1.94
C TRP A 61 -1.59 -7.11 -0.55
N ARG A 62 -0.78 -7.21 0.50
CA ARG A 62 -1.23 -7.04 1.88
C ARG A 62 -1.11 -5.60 2.31
N VAL A 63 -2.11 -5.13 3.05
CA VAL A 63 -2.12 -3.81 3.68
C VAL A 63 -2.66 -3.96 5.09
N ASP A 64 -1.90 -3.49 6.08
CA ASP A 64 -2.35 -3.42 7.47
C ASP A 64 -2.57 -1.96 7.85
N ALA A 65 -3.63 -1.71 8.61
CA ALA A 65 -3.91 -0.41 9.19
C ALA A 65 -3.97 -0.51 10.71
N ARG A 66 -3.17 0.31 11.39
CA ARG A 66 -3.12 0.37 12.86
C ARG A 66 -3.44 1.77 13.35
N LEU A 67 -4.21 1.83 14.43
CA LEU A 67 -4.57 3.07 15.09
C LEU A 67 -3.55 3.39 16.20
N GLU A 68 -3.02 4.60 16.16
CA GLU A 68 -2.20 5.22 17.20
C GLU A 68 -2.93 6.46 17.73
N ASP A 69 -2.69 6.78 19.01
CA ASP A 69 -3.15 8.02 19.66
C ASP A 69 -4.67 8.34 19.52
N ALA A 70 -5.50 7.30 19.45
CA ALA A 70 -6.97 7.38 19.50
C ALA A 70 -7.56 6.08 20.09
N ALA A 71 -8.77 6.11 20.62
CA ALA A 71 -9.43 4.93 21.19
C ALA A 71 -10.21 4.12 20.14
N ARG A 72 -10.72 4.79 19.10
CA ARG A 72 -11.49 4.17 18.02
C ARG A 72 -11.40 4.97 16.73
N ALA A 73 -11.39 4.29 15.59
CA ALA A 73 -11.56 4.91 14.29
C ALA A 73 -12.56 4.13 13.42
N GLU A 74 -13.47 4.84 12.78
CA GLU A 74 -14.29 4.32 11.69
C GLU A 74 -13.52 4.51 10.39
N LEU A 75 -13.39 3.44 9.61
CA LEU A 75 -12.53 3.41 8.44
C LEU A 75 -13.33 3.23 7.16
N GLU A 76 -12.76 3.75 6.09
CA GLU A 76 -13.24 3.51 4.74
C GLU A 76 -12.06 3.25 3.82
N VAL A 77 -12.26 2.35 2.87
CA VAL A 77 -11.32 2.05 1.80
C VAL A 77 -11.79 2.63 0.49
N GLU A 78 -10.90 3.35 -0.18
CA GLU A 78 -11.08 3.85 -1.53
C GLU A 78 -10.19 3.07 -2.49
N LEU A 79 -10.77 2.62 -3.60
CA LEU A 79 -10.02 1.97 -4.68
C LEU A 79 -9.76 2.95 -5.81
N HIS A 80 -8.50 3.10 -6.23
CA HIS A 80 -8.17 3.77 -7.47
C HIS A 80 -7.55 2.79 -8.46
N SER A 81 -7.95 2.92 -9.71
CA SER A 81 -7.47 2.12 -10.83
C SER A 81 -7.43 3.03 -12.05
N VAL A 82 -6.28 3.15 -12.70
CA VAL A 82 -6.10 3.98 -13.89
C VAL A 82 -5.22 3.24 -14.88
N GLY A 83 -5.72 2.98 -16.08
CA GLY A 83 -4.91 2.40 -17.14
C GLY A 83 -5.70 1.56 -18.14
N ALA A 84 -5.00 1.16 -19.20
CA ALA A 84 -5.61 0.41 -20.29
C ALA A 84 -6.04 -0.99 -19.85
N LEU A 85 -5.38 -1.58 -18.84
CA LEU A 85 -5.76 -2.90 -18.36
C LEU A 85 -7.11 -2.88 -17.63
N THR A 86 -7.45 -1.85 -16.86
CA THR A 86 -8.79 -1.77 -16.22
C THR A 86 -9.91 -1.43 -17.22
N GLU A 87 -9.58 -0.76 -18.32
CA GLU A 87 -10.55 -0.44 -19.38
C GLU A 87 -10.84 -1.62 -20.31
N HIS A 88 -9.96 -2.62 -20.32
CA HIS A 88 -10.13 -3.79 -21.15
C HIS A 88 -11.29 -4.68 -20.64
N PRO A 89 -12.20 -5.19 -21.50
CA PRO A 89 -13.36 -5.97 -21.06
C PRO A 89 -13.03 -7.24 -20.26
N ARG A 90 -11.87 -7.84 -20.55
CA ARG A 90 -11.32 -9.02 -19.84
C ARG A 90 -10.12 -8.65 -18.96
N GLY A 91 -10.05 -7.39 -18.58
CA GLY A 91 -8.90 -6.77 -17.98
C GLY A 91 -8.77 -7.00 -16.48
N LEU A 92 -8.32 -5.97 -15.78
CA LEU A 92 -8.06 -6.03 -14.35
C LEU A 92 -9.35 -6.19 -13.53
N VAL A 93 -9.33 -7.14 -12.61
CA VAL A 93 -10.28 -7.29 -11.51
C VAL A 93 -9.54 -7.15 -10.20
N LEU A 94 -10.05 -6.30 -9.32
CA LEU A 94 -9.56 -6.09 -7.97
C LEU A 94 -10.54 -6.67 -6.97
N VAL A 95 -10.06 -7.47 -6.03
CA VAL A 95 -10.85 -8.00 -4.91
C VAL A 95 -10.18 -7.59 -3.61
N VAL A 96 -10.94 -6.93 -2.73
CA VAL A 96 -10.48 -6.54 -1.40
C VAL A 96 -11.21 -7.38 -0.36
N ARG A 97 -10.44 -7.97 0.54
CA ARG A 97 -10.94 -8.77 1.65
C ARG A 97 -10.26 -8.33 2.93
N SER A 98 -10.96 -8.46 4.04
CA SER A 98 -10.43 -8.26 5.38
C SER A 98 -10.34 -9.57 6.15
N CYS A 99 -9.49 -9.61 7.15
CA CYS A 99 -9.31 -10.72 8.07
C CYS A 99 -9.12 -10.18 9.50
N ASP A 100 -9.62 -10.89 10.50
CA ASP A 100 -9.46 -10.50 11.91
C ASP A 100 -8.04 -10.80 12.44
N ALA A 101 -7.22 -11.50 11.65
CA ALA A 101 -5.84 -11.86 11.95
C ALA A 101 -4.93 -11.58 10.75
N PRO A 102 -3.60 -11.49 10.94
CA PRO A 102 -2.68 -11.32 9.83
C PRO A 102 -2.85 -12.42 8.76
N TRP A 103 -2.86 -12.00 7.50
CA TRP A 103 -2.90 -12.91 6.37
C TRP A 103 -1.65 -13.79 6.32
N GLN A 104 -1.84 -15.10 6.19
CA GLN A 104 -0.74 -16.05 6.20
C GLN A 104 -0.28 -16.37 4.78
N ASP A 105 1.03 -16.21 4.57
CA ASP A 105 1.69 -16.60 3.33
C ASP A 105 1.67 -18.12 3.13
N GLY A 106 1.50 -18.53 1.87
CA GLY A 106 1.52 -19.93 1.45
C GLY A 106 2.01 -20.09 0.02
N ALA A 107 1.94 -21.31 -0.52
CA ALA A 107 2.32 -21.59 -1.90
C ALA A 107 1.32 -21.05 -2.95
N GLY A 108 0.23 -20.41 -2.51
CA GLY A 108 -0.82 -19.84 -3.35
C GLY A 108 -1.39 -18.58 -2.72
N ALA A 109 -2.71 -18.38 -2.83
CA ALA A 109 -3.38 -17.23 -2.24
C ALA A 109 -3.17 -17.17 -0.72
N PRO A 110 -2.87 -15.99 -0.14
CA PRO A 110 -2.78 -15.83 1.30
C PRO A 110 -4.07 -16.26 1.99
N THR A 111 -3.94 -16.95 3.13
CA THR A 111 -5.09 -17.50 3.85
C THR A 111 -5.39 -16.71 5.10
N CYS A 112 -6.68 -16.48 5.36
CA CYS A 112 -7.15 -15.87 6.60
C CYS A 112 -7.35 -16.94 7.68
N GLY A 113 -6.80 -16.72 8.88
CA GLY A 113 -6.94 -17.66 10.00
C GLY A 113 -8.33 -17.66 10.64
N ALA A 114 -9.02 -16.51 10.65
CA ALA A 114 -10.38 -16.34 11.17
C ALA A 114 -10.97 -14.99 10.74
N GLY A 115 -12.30 -14.91 10.62
CA GLY A 115 -12.99 -13.62 10.45
C GLY A 115 -12.91 -13.02 9.05
N GLU A 116 -12.69 -13.85 8.04
CA GLU A 116 -12.56 -13.39 6.66
C GLU A 116 -13.86 -12.75 6.16
N ARG A 117 -13.77 -11.53 5.62
CA ARG A 117 -14.91 -10.77 5.09
C ARG A 117 -14.59 -10.22 3.71
N ALA A 118 -15.60 -10.17 2.84
CA ALA A 118 -15.49 -9.51 1.55
C ALA A 118 -15.78 -8.02 1.73
N VAL A 119 -14.86 -7.17 1.28
CA VAL A 119 -15.00 -5.70 1.37
C VAL A 119 -15.48 -5.15 0.04
N ALA A 120 -14.78 -5.49 -1.05
CA ALA A 120 -15.09 -4.96 -2.37
C ALA A 120 -14.68 -5.93 -3.49
N THR A 121 -15.40 -5.85 -4.61
CA THR A 121 -14.95 -6.36 -5.91
C THR A 121 -15.13 -5.25 -6.92
N TYR A 122 -14.05 -4.93 -7.63
CA TYR A 122 -14.02 -3.86 -8.61
C TYR A 122 -13.52 -4.41 -9.93
N ALA A 123 -14.43 -4.43 -10.90
CA ALA A 123 -14.16 -4.69 -12.31
C ALA A 123 -14.84 -3.54 -13.06
N GLY A 124 -14.08 -2.49 -13.34
CA GLY A 124 -14.63 -1.22 -13.80
C GLY A 124 -13.64 -0.39 -14.59
N THR A 125 -14.13 0.70 -15.17
CA THR A 125 -13.35 1.64 -15.97
C THR A 125 -12.46 2.52 -15.10
N SER A 126 -11.37 3.03 -15.67
CA SER A 126 -10.45 3.96 -15.01
C SER A 126 -11.17 5.02 -14.17
N THR A 127 -10.69 5.19 -12.94
CA THR A 127 -11.05 6.29 -12.05
C THR A 127 -10.42 7.59 -12.54
N ALA A 128 -10.97 8.74 -12.13
CA ALA A 128 -10.40 10.05 -12.49
C ALA A 128 -9.10 10.41 -11.73
N GLY A 129 -8.61 9.49 -10.89
CA GLY A 129 -7.43 9.65 -10.03
C GLY A 129 -7.75 9.40 -8.54
N PRO A 130 -6.75 9.61 -7.65
CA PRO A 130 -6.95 9.50 -6.21
C PRO A 130 -8.04 10.47 -5.71
N GLY A 131 -8.89 10.00 -4.81
CA GLY A 131 -10.05 10.71 -4.25
C GLY A 131 -11.36 10.52 -5.04
N ALA A 132 -11.29 9.99 -6.26
CA ALA A 132 -12.43 9.84 -7.18
C ALA A 132 -12.89 8.38 -7.35
N GLY A 133 -12.29 7.45 -6.60
CA GLY A 133 -12.61 6.04 -6.63
C GLY A 133 -13.92 5.69 -5.89
N PRO A 134 -14.49 4.50 -6.14
CA PRO A 134 -15.52 3.96 -5.27
C PRO A 134 -14.97 3.73 -3.87
N ARG A 135 -15.84 3.90 -2.88
CA ARG A 135 -15.49 3.80 -1.47
C ARG A 135 -16.36 2.80 -0.73
N PHE A 136 -15.76 2.11 0.23
CA PHE A 136 -16.38 1.01 0.96
C PHE A 136 -16.07 1.12 2.45
N GLU A 137 -17.11 1.04 3.27
CA GLU A 137 -16.98 1.07 4.73
C GLU A 137 -16.28 -0.20 5.23
N LEU A 138 -15.46 -0.03 6.26
CA LEU A 138 -14.80 -1.11 6.99
C LEU A 138 -15.32 -1.17 8.43
N ASP A 139 -15.06 -2.27 9.11
CA ASP A 139 -15.33 -2.36 10.54
C ASP A 139 -14.44 -1.36 11.32
N PRO A 140 -14.96 -0.77 12.41
CA PRO A 140 -14.16 0.15 13.22
C PRO A 140 -12.97 -0.54 13.87
N ILE A 141 -11.83 0.15 13.92
CA ILE A 141 -10.62 -0.34 14.57
C ILE A 141 -10.38 0.34 15.91
N ALA A 142 -9.61 -0.35 16.77
CA ALA A 142 -9.17 0.14 18.07
C ALA A 142 -7.65 -0.10 18.22
N PRO A 143 -6.98 0.55 19.19
CA PRO A 143 -5.57 0.28 19.48
C PRO A 143 -5.33 -1.20 19.77
N GLY A 144 -4.31 -1.77 19.13
CA GLY A 144 -3.96 -3.18 19.28
C GLY A 144 -4.85 -4.15 18.51
N ALA A 145 -5.85 -3.67 17.76
CA ALA A 145 -6.69 -4.44 16.85
C ALA A 145 -6.56 -3.85 15.42
N PRO A 146 -5.45 -4.12 14.73
CA PRO A 146 -5.24 -3.63 13.36
C PRO A 146 -6.22 -4.28 12.38
N GLU A 147 -6.57 -3.54 11.33
CA GLU A 147 -7.29 -4.10 10.19
C GLU A 147 -6.29 -4.74 9.22
N HIS A 148 -6.55 -5.99 8.81
CA HIS A 148 -5.71 -6.74 7.88
C HIS A 148 -6.40 -6.92 6.53
N LEU A 149 -5.95 -6.19 5.52
CA LEU A 149 -6.51 -6.24 4.18
C LEU A 149 -5.64 -7.07 3.23
N LEU A 150 -6.32 -7.83 2.37
CA LEU A 150 -5.73 -8.48 1.20
C LEU A 150 -6.39 -7.93 -0.06
N VAL A 151 -5.58 -7.29 -0.89
CA VAL A 151 -5.96 -6.88 -2.24
C VAL A 151 -5.44 -7.94 -3.21
N SER A 152 -6.35 -8.56 -3.95
CA SER A 152 -6.01 -9.50 -5.02
C SER A 152 -6.26 -8.85 -6.37
N LEU A 153 -5.23 -8.88 -7.22
CA LEU A 153 -5.24 -8.33 -8.56
C LEU A 153 -5.23 -9.49 -9.55
N ALA A 154 -6.22 -9.59 -10.42
CA ALA A 154 -6.32 -10.67 -11.39
C ALA A 154 -6.71 -10.15 -12.77
N VAL A 155 -6.27 -10.87 -13.79
CA VAL A 155 -6.86 -10.82 -15.13
C VAL A 155 -7.78 -12.04 -15.25
N GLU A 156 -8.85 -11.93 -16.03
CA GLU A 156 -9.85 -13.00 -16.18
C GLU A 156 -9.20 -14.39 -16.38
N ASP A 157 -9.65 -15.37 -15.59
CA ASP A 157 -9.22 -16.77 -15.70
C ASP A 157 -10.08 -17.51 -16.73
N SER A 158 -9.75 -17.34 -18.01
CA SER A 158 -10.42 -18.04 -19.09
C SER A 158 -9.49 -18.32 -20.26
N ALA A 159 -9.77 -19.38 -21.02
CA ALA A 159 -9.04 -19.68 -22.25
C ALA A 159 -9.14 -18.52 -23.27
N ALA A 160 -10.22 -17.75 -23.24
CA ALA A 160 -10.37 -16.56 -24.09
C ALA A 160 -9.41 -15.45 -23.67
N ALA A 161 -9.27 -15.18 -22.37
CA ALA A 161 -8.31 -14.21 -21.86
C ALA A 161 -6.86 -14.65 -22.11
N SER A 162 -6.53 -15.94 -21.94
CA SER A 162 -5.18 -16.45 -22.24
C SER A 162 -4.79 -16.37 -23.71
N ALA A 163 -5.75 -16.47 -24.62
CA ALA A 163 -5.52 -16.37 -26.08
C ALA A 163 -5.58 -14.92 -26.60
N ASP A 164 -5.90 -13.95 -25.74
CA ASP A 164 -6.15 -12.58 -26.13
C ASP A 164 -4.88 -11.73 -26.11
N GLU A 165 -4.28 -11.57 -27.29
CA GLU A 165 -3.05 -10.79 -27.43
C GLU A 165 -3.23 -9.31 -27.09
N THR A 166 -4.46 -8.76 -27.08
CA THR A 166 -4.68 -7.34 -26.75
C THR A 166 -4.51 -7.04 -25.26
N LEU A 167 -4.47 -8.07 -24.40
CA LEU A 167 -4.11 -7.93 -22.99
C LEU A 167 -2.61 -7.75 -22.76
N MET A 168 -1.77 -8.12 -23.74
CA MET A 168 -0.32 -8.16 -23.57
C MET A 168 0.29 -6.76 -23.56
N GLY A 169 1.09 -6.47 -22.54
CA GLY A 169 1.78 -5.19 -22.40
C GLY A 169 0.89 -4.03 -21.92
N LEU A 170 -0.38 -4.29 -21.61
CA LEU A 170 -1.23 -3.29 -20.95
C LEU A 170 -0.72 -3.05 -19.53
N THR A 171 -0.80 -1.78 -19.10
CA THR A 171 -0.39 -1.36 -17.76
C THR A 171 -1.55 -0.74 -17.01
N ASN A 172 -1.45 -0.75 -15.69
CA ASN A 172 -2.39 -0.11 -14.80
C ASN A 172 -1.66 0.44 -13.58
N GLU A 173 -2.09 1.60 -13.12
CA GLU A 173 -1.81 2.11 -11.79
C GLU A 173 -2.99 1.74 -10.90
N VAL A 174 -2.69 1.07 -9.78
CA VAL A 174 -3.68 0.65 -8.79
C VAL A 174 -3.23 1.17 -7.45
N GLY A 175 -4.19 1.55 -6.63
CA GLY A 175 -3.92 1.65 -5.23
C GLY A 175 -5.15 1.78 -4.36
N LEU A 176 -4.85 1.88 -3.09
CA LEU A 176 -5.76 1.70 -1.99
C LEU A 176 -5.60 2.90 -1.08
N GLY A 177 -6.61 3.75 -1.01
CA GLY A 177 -6.68 4.81 -0.01
C GLY A 177 -7.38 4.30 1.23
N LEU A 178 -6.73 4.30 2.39
CA LEU A 178 -7.41 4.08 3.66
C LEU A 178 -7.56 5.41 4.38
N ARG A 179 -8.77 5.70 4.83
CA ARG A 179 -9.07 6.94 5.56
C ARG A 179 -9.89 6.65 6.80
N ALA A 180 -9.65 7.42 7.86
CA ALA A 180 -10.57 7.52 8.98
C ALA A 180 -11.69 8.50 8.63
N VAL A 181 -12.95 8.09 8.78
CA VAL A 181 -14.13 8.94 8.59
C VAL A 181 -14.64 9.51 9.92
N ALA A 182 -14.35 8.84 11.02
CA ALA A 182 -14.52 9.35 12.38
C ALA A 182 -13.41 8.81 13.29
N ILE A 183 -12.98 9.62 14.26
CA ILE A 183 -12.01 9.24 15.29
C ILE A 183 -12.60 9.64 16.64
N ASP A 184 -12.67 8.70 17.58
CA ASP A 184 -13.28 8.90 18.90
C ASP A 184 -14.67 9.54 18.80
N ASP A 185 -15.49 9.02 17.89
CA ASP A 185 -16.85 9.49 17.54
C ASP A 185 -16.91 10.94 16.99
N VAL A 186 -15.76 11.54 16.68
CA VAL A 186 -15.67 12.85 16.02
C VAL A 186 -15.45 12.67 14.52
N PRO A 187 -16.38 13.13 13.66
CA PRO A 187 -16.22 13.06 12.20
C PRO A 187 -14.95 13.76 11.72
N VAL A 188 -14.25 13.14 10.77
CA VAL A 188 -13.09 13.71 10.08
C VAL A 188 -13.58 14.38 8.79
N PRO A 189 -13.31 15.68 8.58
CA PRO A 189 -13.74 16.37 7.37
C PRO A 189 -13.17 15.70 6.12
N SER A 190 -14.05 15.41 5.15
CA SER A 190 -13.60 14.93 3.84
C SER A 190 -13.03 16.09 3.04
N PRO A 191 -11.82 15.98 2.44
CA PRO A 191 -11.21 17.06 1.66
C PRO A 191 -12.03 17.47 0.42
N SER A 192 -12.98 16.63 0.00
CA SER A 192 -13.83 16.84 -1.18
C SER A 192 -15.16 17.54 -0.88
N GLU A 193 -15.53 17.76 0.39
CA GLU A 193 -16.81 18.39 0.71
C GLU A 193 -16.66 19.92 0.67
N PRO A 194 -17.37 20.63 -0.23
CA PRO A 194 -17.44 22.09 -0.15
C PRO A 194 -18.02 22.46 1.22
N PRO A 195 -17.48 23.47 1.94
CA PRO A 195 -18.03 23.86 3.23
C PRO A 195 -19.54 24.09 3.11
N GLY A 196 -20.32 23.21 3.74
CA GLY A 196 -21.76 23.32 3.77
C GLY A 196 -22.14 24.70 4.31
N ALA A 197 -22.81 25.49 3.47
CA ALA A 197 -23.44 26.73 3.90
C ALA A 197 -24.36 26.42 5.10
N PRO A 198 -24.30 27.19 6.19
CA PRO A 198 -25.19 26.99 7.32
C PRO A 198 -26.65 27.05 6.85
N GLY A 199 -27.42 26.02 7.19
CA GLY A 199 -28.86 25.97 6.93
C GLY A 199 -29.56 27.19 7.52
N ALA A 200 -29.94 28.14 6.67
CA ALA A 200 -30.76 29.26 7.07
C ALA A 200 -32.20 28.79 7.31
N PRO A 201 -32.83 29.14 8.44
CA PRO A 201 -34.23 28.84 8.69
C PRO A 201 -35.12 29.52 7.64
N GLY A 202 -36.09 28.77 7.11
CA GLY A 202 -37.05 29.30 6.14
C GLY A 202 -37.84 30.50 6.67
N ALA A 203 -37.93 31.54 5.86
CA ALA A 203 -38.92 32.60 5.99
C ALA A 203 -39.51 32.93 4.59
N PRO A 204 -40.79 33.32 4.49
CA PRO A 204 -41.55 33.30 3.24
C PRO A 204 -41.44 34.61 2.45
N GLY A 205 -41.26 34.46 1.13
CA GLY A 205 -41.74 35.31 0.02
C GLY A 205 -41.61 36.84 0.07
N ALA A 206 -40.88 37.42 -0.88
CA ALA A 206 -41.28 38.60 -1.67
C ALA A 206 -40.25 38.87 -2.77
N GLY A 207 -40.73 39.31 -3.94
CA GLY A 207 -39.96 39.39 -5.19
C GLY A 207 -38.83 40.40 -5.24
N GLY A 208 -37.87 40.11 -6.12
CA GLY A 208 -36.80 41.00 -6.58
C GLY A 208 -36.34 40.62 -8.00
N PRO A 209 -35.99 41.57 -8.87
CA PRO A 209 -35.87 41.41 -10.33
C PRO A 209 -34.57 40.71 -10.79
N PRO A 210 -34.45 40.31 -12.09
CA PRO A 210 -33.42 39.36 -12.53
C PRO A 210 -32.01 39.94 -12.47
N VAL A 211 -31.10 39.21 -11.85
CA VAL A 211 -29.67 39.57 -11.83
C VAL A 211 -29.00 38.98 -13.06
N VAL A 212 -28.37 39.89 -13.80
CA VAL A 212 -27.67 39.72 -15.08
C VAL A 212 -26.59 38.65 -15.01
N ALA A 213 -26.57 37.76 -16.01
CA ALA A 213 -25.52 36.79 -16.24
C ALA A 213 -24.18 37.48 -16.56
N GLY A 214 -23.16 37.25 -15.72
CA GLY A 214 -21.78 37.60 -16.01
C GLY A 214 -21.07 36.51 -16.85
N PRO A 215 -20.02 36.84 -17.63
CA PRO A 215 -19.41 35.92 -18.59
C PRO A 215 -18.58 34.80 -17.91
N PRO A 216 -18.44 33.62 -18.56
CA PRO A 216 -17.62 32.53 -18.04
C PRO A 216 -16.14 32.84 -18.29
N GLY A 217 -15.31 32.67 -17.25
CA GLY A 217 -13.86 32.61 -17.45
C GLY A 217 -13.04 33.31 -16.40
N ARG A 218 -12.89 32.67 -15.23
CA ARG A 218 -11.67 32.73 -14.41
C ARG A 218 -11.53 31.42 -13.62
N LEU A 219 -10.78 30.48 -14.18
CA LEU A 219 -10.17 29.41 -13.39
C LEU A 219 -9.09 30.04 -12.50
N PRO A 220 -8.95 29.62 -11.22
CA PRO A 220 -7.84 30.05 -10.40
C PRO A 220 -6.51 29.55 -10.99
N ARG A 221 -5.62 30.49 -11.31
CA ARG A 221 -4.20 30.23 -11.58
C ARG A 221 -3.53 29.80 -10.28
N THR A 222 -3.27 28.51 -10.10
CA THR A 222 -2.24 28.05 -9.16
C THR A 222 -0.89 28.24 -9.85
N GLY A 223 -0.22 29.35 -9.53
CA GLY A 223 1.15 29.61 -9.97
C GLY A 223 2.10 28.60 -9.33
N ALA A 224 2.86 27.90 -10.17
CA ALA A 224 4.06 27.19 -9.75
C ALA A 224 5.03 28.22 -9.15
N ASP A 225 5.42 28.04 -7.90
CA ASP A 225 6.38 28.89 -7.21
C ASP A 225 7.82 28.43 -7.56
N PRO A 226 8.57 29.18 -8.39
CA PRO A 226 9.91 28.77 -8.82
C PRO A 226 10.95 28.81 -7.70
N VAL A 227 10.60 29.28 -6.50
CA VAL A 227 11.49 29.34 -5.34
C VAL A 227 11.73 27.94 -4.72
N LEU A 228 10.79 27.00 -4.87
CA LEU A 228 10.94 25.62 -4.36
C LEU A 228 11.91 24.76 -5.17
N LEU A 229 12.16 25.08 -6.45
CA LEU A 229 13.09 24.34 -7.31
C LEU A 229 14.57 24.65 -7.06
N ALA A 230 14.90 25.73 -6.35
CA ALA A 230 16.29 26.10 -6.05
C ALA A 230 16.86 25.36 -4.82
N LEU A 231 16.02 24.88 -3.90
CA LEU A 231 16.47 24.21 -2.66
C LEU A 231 16.79 22.72 -2.84
N ALA A 232 16.23 22.05 -3.86
CA ALA A 232 16.50 20.64 -4.13
C ALA A 232 17.90 20.38 -4.75
N ALA A 233 18.53 21.38 -5.39
CA ALA A 233 19.84 21.22 -6.04
C ALA A 233 21.03 21.31 -5.06
N ALA A 234 20.87 21.92 -3.88
CA ALA A 234 21.97 22.12 -2.93
C ALA A 234 22.23 20.90 -2.01
N ALA A 235 21.23 20.03 -1.80
CA ALA A 235 21.36 18.86 -0.91
C ALA A 235 22.17 17.70 -1.52
N ALA A 236 22.25 17.61 -2.86
CA ALA A 236 22.93 16.50 -3.56
C ALA A 236 24.47 16.61 -3.55
N LEU A 237 25.04 17.79 -3.30
CA LEU A 237 26.50 18.00 -3.33
C LEU A 237 27.19 17.76 -1.97
N ALA A 238 26.44 17.70 -0.86
CA ALA A 238 27.02 17.51 0.47
C ALA A 238 27.26 16.03 0.85
N LEU A 239 26.51 15.08 0.27
CA LEU A 239 26.63 13.65 0.59
C LEU A 239 27.72 12.92 -0.21
N GLY A 240 28.20 13.49 -1.33
CA GLY A 240 29.26 12.89 -2.17
C GLY A 240 30.68 13.03 -1.60
N ALA A 241 30.95 14.01 -0.74
CA ALA A 241 32.29 14.27 -0.23
C ALA A 241 32.67 13.43 1.01
N GLY A 242 31.69 12.88 1.75
CA GLY A 242 31.94 12.15 2.99
C GLY A 242 32.47 10.72 2.80
N LEU A 243 32.16 10.07 1.67
CA LEU A 243 32.46 8.64 1.46
C LEU A 243 33.90 8.37 0.95
N LEU A 244 34.64 9.39 0.51
CA LEU A 244 36.03 9.23 0.06
C LEU A 244 37.08 9.38 1.19
N GLY A 245 36.69 9.87 2.37
CA GLY A 245 37.60 10.07 3.51
C GLY A 245 37.81 8.84 4.40
N ALA A 246 36.87 7.88 4.38
CA ALA A 246 36.90 6.72 5.31
C ALA A 246 37.75 5.53 4.81
N ALA A 247 38.22 5.54 3.56
CA ALA A 247 38.98 4.44 2.96
C ALA A 247 40.50 4.46 3.24
N ARG A 248 41.01 5.41 4.04
CA ARG A 248 42.43 5.48 4.41
C ARG A 248 42.63 5.31 5.92
N ARG A 249 42.37 4.10 6.43
CA ARG A 249 42.96 3.67 7.70
C ARG A 249 44.18 2.78 7.42
N PRO A 250 45.39 3.18 7.83
CA PRO A 250 46.58 2.34 7.72
C PRO A 250 46.49 1.13 8.68
N ALA A 251 46.99 -0.01 8.21
CA ALA A 251 46.98 -1.27 8.95
C ALA A 251 47.93 -1.24 10.17
N PRO A 252 47.58 -1.90 11.29
CA PRO A 252 48.43 -2.00 12.46
C PRO A 252 49.58 -3.01 12.25
N PRO A 253 50.75 -2.80 12.88
CA PRO A 253 51.92 -3.67 12.74
C PRO A 253 51.74 -5.01 13.45
N THR A 254 52.06 -6.09 12.75
CA THR A 254 52.08 -7.47 13.27
C THR A 254 53.23 -7.67 14.26
N LEU A 255 52.89 -7.94 15.51
CA LEU A 255 53.82 -8.36 16.57
C LEU A 255 54.25 -9.82 16.34
N ARG A 256 55.52 -10.01 16.00
CA ARG A 256 56.19 -11.31 15.86
C ARG A 256 56.56 -11.81 17.27
N ARG A 257 55.96 -12.91 17.73
CA ARG A 257 56.46 -13.69 18.89
C ARG A 257 57.23 -14.90 18.37
N GLY A 258 58.39 -15.13 18.99
CA GLY A 258 59.26 -16.29 18.76
C GLY A 258 58.82 -17.53 19.50
#